data_AF-A0A7J2TIC3-F1
#
_entry.id   AF-A0A7J2TIC3-F1
#
_cell.length_a   1.000
_cell.length_b   1.000
_cell.length_c   1.000
_cell.angle_alpha   90.00
_cell.angle_beta   90.00
_cell.angle_gamma   90.00
#
_symmetry.space_group_name_H-M   'P 1'
#
loop_
_entity.id
_entity.type
_entity.pdbx_description
1 polymer ?
#
loop_
_entity_poly.entity_id
_entity_poly.type
_entity_poly.pdbx_seq_one_letter_code
_entity_poly.pdbx_strand_id
1 'polypeptide(L)'
;MLTEYAAKIFSSFESLGRILERDGEDLVIYDDPLKVVIKKERIEFYVNEEFHGFVDKRVENLSEEVKFEAEMWLKALANLQFKRFSLRR
;
A
#
# COMPACT_ATOMS: atom_id res chain seq x y z
N MET A 1 14.61 5.70 -1.52
CA MET A 1 14.22 4.60 -2.44
C MET A 1 12.81 4.13 -2.07
N LEU A 2 11.98 3.64 -3.02
CA LEU A 2 10.58 3.28 -2.70
C LEU A 2 10.47 2.15 -1.65
N THR A 3 11.46 1.26 -1.65
CA THR A 3 11.63 0.19 -0.66
C THR A 3 11.76 0.71 0.78
N GLU A 4 12.33 1.89 0.99
CA GLU A 4 12.43 2.52 2.32
C GLU A 4 11.07 3.00 2.84
N TYR A 5 10.24 3.56 1.93
CA TYR A 5 8.87 3.92 2.26
C TYR A 5 8.02 2.69 2.55
N ALA A 6 8.13 1.64 1.73
CA ALA A 6 7.46 0.37 1.98
C ALA A 6 7.85 -0.24 3.34
N ALA A 7 9.15 -0.23 3.69
CA ALA A 7 9.61 -0.70 4.99
C ALA A 7 9.00 0.09 6.16
N LYS A 8 8.91 1.43 6.05
CA LYS A 8 8.29 2.30 7.06
C LYS A 8 6.77 2.11 7.16
N ILE A 9 6.12 1.86 6.03
CA ILE A 9 4.70 1.48 5.99
C ILE A 9 4.54 0.16 6.73
N PHE A 10 5.29 -0.89 6.40
CA PHE A 10 5.19 -2.19 7.06
C PHE A 10 5.50 -2.17 8.55
N SER A 11 6.48 -1.38 9.01
CA SER A 11 6.74 -1.26 10.45
C SER A 11 5.62 -0.53 11.20
N SER A 12 5.00 0.45 10.55
CA SER A 12 3.79 1.10 11.07
C SER A 12 2.58 0.16 10.98
N PHE A 13 2.51 -0.67 9.95
CA PHE A 13 1.44 -1.62 9.68
C PHE A 13 1.53 -2.90 10.50
N GLU A 14 2.69 -3.28 11.03
CA GLU A 14 2.80 -4.41 11.97
C GLU A 14 1.93 -4.16 13.23
N SER A 15 1.70 -2.87 13.57
CA SER A 15 0.71 -2.47 14.57
C SER A 15 -0.75 -2.52 14.08
N LEU A 16 -0.99 -2.32 12.77
CA LEU A 16 -2.29 -2.48 12.10
C LEU A 16 -2.63 -3.94 11.80
N GLY A 17 -1.66 -4.84 11.68
CA GLY A 17 -1.87 -6.27 11.36
C GLY A 17 -2.70 -6.99 12.42
N ARG A 18 -2.74 -6.47 13.66
CA ARG A 18 -3.67 -6.93 14.71
C ARG A 18 -5.12 -6.47 14.51
N ILE A 19 -5.38 -5.57 13.56
CA ILE A 19 -6.68 -4.91 13.37
C ILE A 19 -7.20 -5.09 11.93
N LEU A 20 -6.35 -5.40 10.96
CA LEU A 20 -6.71 -5.73 9.56
C LEU A 20 -7.33 -7.13 9.38
N GLU A 21 -7.76 -7.77 10.46
CA GLU A 21 -8.29 -9.14 10.48
C GLU A 21 -9.73 -9.27 9.93
N ARG A 22 -10.17 -8.43 8.98
CA ARG A 22 -11.57 -8.50 8.52
C ARG A 22 -11.87 -7.96 7.11
N ASP A 23 -11.26 -8.60 6.12
CA ASP A 23 -11.89 -9.51 5.16
C ASP A 23 -10.77 -9.94 4.19
N GLY A 24 -10.20 -11.12 4.39
CA GLY A 24 -9.11 -11.62 3.54
C GLY A 24 -7.77 -10.87 3.66
N GLU A 25 -7.38 -10.44 4.87
CA GLU A 25 -6.03 -9.96 5.27
C GLU A 25 -5.44 -8.69 4.60
N ASP A 26 -6.08 -8.11 3.58
CA ASP A 26 -5.50 -7.00 2.79
C ASP A 26 -6.20 -5.65 3.01
N LEU A 27 -5.45 -4.54 2.98
CA LEU A 27 -6.01 -3.18 2.97
C LEU A 27 -6.07 -2.65 1.53
N VAL A 28 -7.27 -2.28 1.07
CA VAL A 28 -7.48 -1.74 -0.28
C VAL A 28 -7.85 -0.26 -0.21
N ILE A 29 -7.18 0.57 -1.02
CA ILE A 29 -7.46 1.99 -1.22
C ILE A 29 -7.88 2.17 -2.68
N TYR A 30 -9.01 2.84 -2.90
CA TYR A 30 -9.54 3.17 -4.23
C TYR A 30 -9.38 4.67 -4.49
N ASP A 31 -8.70 5.01 -5.58
CA ASP A 31 -8.43 6.37 -6.07
C ASP A 31 -8.56 6.39 -7.60
N ASP A 32 -9.79 6.24 -8.10
CA ASP A 32 -10.13 6.02 -9.51
C ASP A 32 -9.30 6.87 -10.50
N PRO A 33 -8.54 6.26 -11.44
CA PRO A 33 -8.54 4.84 -11.83
C PRO A 33 -7.58 3.93 -11.04
N LEU A 34 -6.82 4.48 -10.09
CA LEU A 34 -5.83 3.76 -9.32
C LEU A 34 -6.46 2.97 -8.16
N LYS A 35 -5.95 1.76 -7.93
CA LYS A 35 -6.26 0.95 -6.76
C LYS A 35 -4.95 0.48 -6.14
N VAL A 36 -4.80 0.72 -4.85
CA VAL A 36 -3.62 0.35 -4.06
C VAL A 36 -4.01 -0.75 -3.08
N VAL A 37 -3.37 -1.91 -3.17
CA VAL A 37 -3.63 -3.06 -2.30
C VAL A 37 -2.41 -3.31 -1.43
N ILE A 38 -2.53 -3.04 -0.14
CA ILE A 38 -1.50 -3.25 0.87
C ILE A 38 -1.72 -4.63 1.48
N LYS A 39 -0.87 -5.56 1.09
CA LYS A 39 -0.83 -6.93 1.61
C LYS A 39 0.21 -7.05 2.71
N LYS A 40 0.24 -8.20 3.39
CA LYS A 40 1.23 -8.51 4.44
C LYS A 40 2.69 -8.29 4.02
N GLU A 41 3.03 -8.61 2.77
CA GLU A 41 4.43 -8.63 2.30
C GLU A 41 4.74 -7.64 1.18
N ARG A 42 3.72 -7.08 0.52
CA ARG A 42 3.89 -6.18 -0.63
C ARG A 42 2.72 -5.22 -0.79
N ILE A 43 2.97 -4.12 -1.47
CA ILE A 43 1.98 -3.13 -1.87
C ILE A 43 1.82 -3.23 -3.39
N GLU A 44 0.63 -3.53 -3.87
CA GLU A 44 0.31 -3.71 -5.28
C GLU A 44 -0.44 -2.48 -5.81
N PHE A 45 -0.19 -2.15 -7.07
CA PHE A 45 -0.80 -1.02 -7.77
C PHE A 45 -1.56 -1.51 -8.99
N TYR A 46 -2.78 -1.03 -9.13
CA TYR A 46 -3.69 -1.36 -10.21
C TYR A 46 -4.24 -0.12 -10.86
N VAL A 47 -4.49 -0.14 -12.17
CA VAL A 47 -5.18 0.91 -12.91
C VAL A 47 -6.34 0.26 -13.63
N ASN A 48 -7.58 0.74 -13.43
CA ASN A 48 -8.79 0.13 -14.00
C ASN A 48 -8.88 -1.40 -13.73
N GLU A 49 -8.49 -1.83 -12.52
CA GLU A 49 -8.38 -3.24 -12.11
C GLU A 49 -7.29 -4.08 -12.82
N GLU A 50 -6.50 -3.50 -13.73
CA GLU A 50 -5.30 -4.13 -14.32
C GLU A 50 -4.10 -4.02 -13.38
N PHE A 51 -3.21 -5.02 -13.33
CA PHE A 51 -2.05 -5.02 -12.44
C PHE A 51 -0.85 -4.32 -13.08
N HIS A 52 -0.35 -3.26 -12.43
CA HIS A 52 0.74 -2.42 -12.95
C HIS A 52 2.05 -2.56 -12.17
N GLY A 53 2.06 -3.35 -11.09
CA GLY A 53 3.27 -3.67 -10.35
C GLY A 53 3.10 -3.69 -8.85
N PHE A 54 4.23 -3.85 -8.15
CA PHE A 54 4.29 -3.92 -6.71
C PHE A 54 5.59 -3.35 -6.15
N VAL A 55 5.55 -3.03 -4.85
CA VAL A 55 6.73 -2.69 -4.05
C VAL A 55 6.71 -3.53 -2.78
N ASP A 56 7.82 -4.19 -2.48
CA ASP A 56 8.05 -4.87 -1.20
C ASP A 56 9.27 -4.25 -0.46
N LYS A 57 9.73 -4.89 0.61
CA LYS A 57 10.87 -4.41 1.42
C LYS A 57 12.22 -4.45 0.70
N ARG A 58 12.32 -5.15 -0.43
CA ARG A 58 13.56 -5.52 -1.12
C ARG A 58 13.55 -5.11 -2.59
N VAL A 59 12.41 -5.19 -3.25
CA VAL A 59 12.24 -5.03 -4.69
C VAL A 59 11.12 -4.03 -4.98
N GLU A 60 11.37 -3.18 -5.96
CA GLU A 60 10.34 -2.41 -6.66
C GLU A 60 10.20 -2.96 -8.08
N ASN A 61 8.96 -3.25 -8.49
CA ASN A 61 8.64 -3.64 -9.85
C ASN A 61 7.35 -2.94 -10.25
N LEU A 62 7.49 -1.75 -10.84
CA LEU A 62 6.37 -0.90 -11.25
C LEU A 62 6.51 -0.60 -12.75
N SER A 63 5.38 -0.63 -13.46
CA SER A 63 5.30 -0.04 -14.79
C SER A 63 5.51 1.48 -14.71
N GLU A 64 5.99 2.07 -15.80
CA GLU A 64 6.20 3.52 -15.88
C GLU A 64 4.90 4.32 -15.71
N GLU A 65 3.74 3.70 -15.99
CA GLU A 65 2.42 4.31 -15.88
C GLU A 65 2.02 4.66 -14.43
N VAL A 66 2.46 3.87 -13.45
CA VAL A 66 2.05 4.05 -12.03
C VAL A 66 3.18 4.54 -11.14
N LYS A 67 4.38 4.73 -11.69
CA LYS A 67 5.60 4.95 -10.91
C LYS A 67 5.54 6.24 -10.08
N PHE A 68 5.00 7.30 -10.65
CA PHE A 68 4.88 8.60 -10.00
C PHE A 68 3.83 8.58 -8.89
N GLU A 69 2.64 8.06 -9.19
CA GLU A 69 1.51 7.91 -8.27
C GLU A 69 1.88 6.97 -7.12
N ALA A 70 2.54 5.85 -7.43
CA ALA A 70 3.04 4.92 -6.42
C ALA A 70 4.04 5.59 -5.48
N GLU A 71 4.95 6.42 -5.99
CA GLU A 71 5.87 7.18 -5.14
C GLU A 71 5.12 8.14 -4.21
N MET A 72 4.13 8.86 -4.72
CA MET A 72 3.31 9.78 -3.93
C MET A 72 2.53 9.05 -2.83
N TRP A 73 1.85 7.96 -3.18
CA TRP A 73 1.09 7.14 -2.24
C TRP A 73 1.98 6.54 -1.17
N LEU A 74 3.13 5.97 -1.55
CA LEU A 74 4.09 5.41 -0.59
C LEU A 74 4.63 6.48 0.37
N LYS A 75 4.95 7.69 -0.13
CA LYS A 75 5.35 8.82 0.71
C LYS A 75 4.24 9.24 1.68
N ALA A 76 3.01 9.32 1.21
CA ALA A 76 1.87 9.71 2.04
C ALA A 76 1.61 8.66 3.14
N LEU A 77 1.52 7.39 2.76
CA LEU A 77 1.31 6.26 3.67
C LEU A 77 2.44 6.13 4.70
N ALA A 78 3.69 6.32 4.29
CA ALA A 78 4.83 6.28 5.20
C ALA A 78 4.86 7.44 6.20
N ASN A 79 4.13 8.53 5.95
CA ASN A 79 4.02 9.67 6.86
C ASN A 79 2.71 9.70 7.66
N LEU A 80 1.73 8.86 7.29
CA LEU A 80 0.53 8.65 8.08
C LEU A 80 0.89 7.90 9.37
N GLN A 81 0.98 8.65 10.47
CA GLN A 81 0.90 8.06 11.80
C GLN A 81 -0.56 7.67 12.04
N PHE A 82 -0.95 6.44 11.68
CA PHE A 82 -2.30 5.92 11.92
C PHE A 82 -2.56 5.81 13.44
N LYS A 83 -2.98 6.91 14.09
CA LYS A 83 -3.29 6.94 15.52
C LYS A 83 -4.64 6.29 15.83
N ARG A 84 -5.59 6.32 14.89
CA ARG A 84 -6.93 5.70 14.95
C ARG A 84 -7.44 5.46 13.53
N PHE A 85 -8.10 4.33 13.31
CA PHE A 85 -8.79 4.01 12.06
C PHE A 85 -10.13 3.35 12.36
N SER A 86 -11.09 3.53 11.46
CA SER A 86 -12.40 2.88 11.52
C SER A 86 -12.63 2.12 10.23
N LEU A 87 -12.84 0.81 10.33
CA LEU A 87 -13.34 0.00 9.23
C LEU A 87 -14.87 0.20 9.16
N ARG A 88 -15.38 0.77 8.06
CA ARG A 88 -16.82 0.77 7.77
C ARG A 88 -17.11 -0.47 6.91
N ARG A 89 -18.06 -1.27 7.38
CA ARG A 89 -18.67 -2.39 6.63
C ARG A 89 -19.67 -1.87 5.62
#